data_AF-A0A850PLV1-F1
#
_entry.id   AF-A0A850PLV1-F1
#
_cell.length_a   1.000
_cell.length_b   1.000
_cell.length_c   1.000
_cell.angle_alpha   90.00
_cell.angle_beta   90.00
_cell.angle_gamma   90.00
#
_symmetry.space_group_name_H-M   'P 1'
#
loop_
_entity.id
_entity.type
_entity.pdbx_description
1 polymer ?
#
loop_
_entity_poly.entity_id
_entity_poly.type
_entity_poly.pdbx_seq_one_letter_code
_entity_poly.pdbx_strand_id
1 'polypeptide(L)'
;MTAERCCSRESCERRTTFRTGKERYCSAVCRSVDIELTRTQRVCEAVGSQSVDLWCAAVAMSDAVTEYLLLDEQLHQAATEVGITDERWLAIKYGHRCG
;
A
#
# COMPACT_ATOMS: atom_id res chain seq x y z
N MET A 1 -9.07 -24.22 -0.46
CA MET A 1 -9.00 -23.13 0.52
C MET A 1 -7.73 -22.33 0.25
N THR A 2 -7.84 -21.17 -0.39
CA THR A 2 -6.73 -20.20 -0.48
C THR A 2 -6.55 -19.58 0.89
N ALA A 3 -5.38 -19.76 1.52
CA ALA A 3 -5.07 -19.09 2.77
C ALA A 3 -5.13 -17.56 2.53
N GLU A 4 -6.07 -16.88 3.19
CA GLU A 4 -6.04 -15.42 3.24
C GLU A 4 -4.74 -14.99 3.91
N ARG A 5 -3.98 -14.13 3.24
CA ARG A 5 -2.77 -13.53 3.78
C ARG A 5 -2.99 -12.03 3.86
N CYS A 6 -2.70 -11.46 5.03
CA CYS A 6 -2.62 -10.01 5.20
C CYS A 6 -1.39 -9.48 4.44
N CYS A 7 -1.45 -8.21 4.06
CA CYS A 7 -0.29 -7.51 3.54
C CYS A 7 0.88 -7.64 4.53
N SER A 8 2.08 -7.92 4.00
CA SER A 8 3.30 -8.05 4.80
C SER A 8 3.88 -6.71 5.24
N ARG A 9 3.42 -5.58 4.66
CA ARG A 9 3.85 -4.26 5.11
C ARG A 9 3.24 -4.00 6.48
N GLU A 10 4.07 -3.60 7.43
CA GLU A 10 3.64 -3.15 8.74
C GLU A 10 2.53 -2.07 8.61
N SER A 11 1.57 -2.09 9.54
CA SER A 11 0.41 -1.21 9.58
C SER A 11 -0.56 -1.31 8.38
N CYS A 12 -0.42 -2.31 7.49
CA CYS A 12 -1.41 -2.57 6.43
C CYS A 12 -2.27 -3.79 6.76
N GLU A 13 -3.55 -3.57 7.05
CA GLU A 13 -4.51 -4.63 7.37
C GLU A 13 -5.22 -5.20 6.13
N ARG A 14 -4.94 -4.66 4.94
CA ARG A 14 -5.60 -5.09 3.70
C ARG A 14 -5.18 -6.52 3.33
N ARG A 15 -6.14 -7.30 2.87
CA ARG A 15 -5.93 -8.65 2.35
C ARG A 15 -5.19 -8.60 1.00
N THR A 16 -4.31 -9.58 0.75
CA THR A 16 -3.74 -9.76 -0.59
C THR A 16 -4.81 -10.38 -1.49
N THR A 17 -5.25 -9.68 -2.52
CA THR A 17 -6.31 -10.13 -3.44
C THR A 17 -5.80 -11.08 -4.53
N PHE A 18 -4.49 -11.35 -4.57
CA PHE A 18 -3.87 -12.13 -5.63
C PHE A 18 -4.13 -13.63 -5.49
N ARG A 19 -4.78 -14.17 -6.54
CA ARG A 19 -5.24 -15.57 -6.66
C ARG A 19 -4.18 -16.64 -6.40
N THR A 20 -2.89 -16.31 -6.55
CA THR A 20 -1.79 -17.27 -6.48
C THR A 20 -1.28 -17.51 -5.05
N GLY A 21 -1.66 -16.68 -4.07
CA GLY A 21 -1.18 -16.77 -2.67
C GLY A 21 0.32 -16.55 -2.49
N LYS A 22 1.04 -16.19 -3.56
CA LYS A 22 2.49 -15.93 -3.57
C LYS A 22 2.83 -14.48 -3.26
N GLU A 23 1.89 -13.57 -3.45
CA GLU A 23 2.13 -12.15 -3.28
C GLU A 23 2.04 -11.75 -1.82
N ARG A 24 3.10 -11.08 -1.36
CA ARG A 24 3.27 -10.67 0.04
C ARG A 24 2.62 -9.32 0.34
N TYR A 25 2.30 -8.52 -0.67
CA TYR A 25 1.82 -7.14 -0.49
C TYR A 25 0.50 -6.96 -1.24
N CYS A 26 -0.41 -6.16 -0.69
CA CYS A 26 -1.71 -5.87 -1.33
C CYS A 26 -1.58 -4.92 -2.53
N SER A 27 -0.47 -4.21 -2.66
CA SER A 27 -0.21 -3.28 -3.77
C SER A 27 1.30 -3.07 -4.00
N ALA A 28 1.65 -2.57 -5.19
CA ALA A 28 3.02 -2.15 -5.51
C ALA A 28 3.52 -1.02 -4.59
N VAL A 29 2.62 -0.13 -4.15
CA VAL A 29 2.95 0.95 -3.22
C VAL A 29 3.32 0.39 -1.85
N CYS A 30 2.54 -0.56 -1.31
CA CYS A 30 2.88 -1.21 -0.04
C CYS A 30 4.24 -1.92 -0.09
N ARG A 31 4.55 -2.60 -1.20
CA ARG A 31 5.87 -3.19 -1.40
C ARG A 31 6.99 -2.15 -1.37
N SER A 32 6.78 -1.02 -2.04
CA SER A 32 7.79 0.03 -2.14
C SER A 32 8.05 0.70 -0.79
N VAL A 33 6.98 1.01 -0.04
CA VAL A 33 7.08 1.57 1.31
C VAL A 33 7.81 0.62 2.26
N ASP A 34 7.49 -0.68 2.23
CA ASP A 34 8.15 -1.69 3.08
C ASP A 34 9.66 -1.77 2.81
N ILE A 35 10.05 -1.69 1.53
CA ILE A 35 11.45 -1.64 1.12
C ILE A 35 12.13 -0.39 1.67
N GLU A 36 11.51 0.78 1.55
CA GLU A 36 12.10 2.04 2.02
C GLU A 36 12.17 2.13 3.55
N LEU A 37 11.18 1.63 4.27
CA LEU A 37 11.25 1.48 5.73
C LEU A 37 12.42 0.59 6.13
N THR A 38 12.54 -0.59 5.51
CA THR A 38 13.63 -1.54 5.80
C THR A 38 15.01 -0.93 5.52
N ARG A 39 15.14 -0.20 4.40
CA ARG A 39 16.39 0.50 4.04
C ARG A 39 16.70 1.60 5.04
N THR A 40 15.69 2.41 5.38
CA THR A 40 15.84 3.53 6.32
C THR A 40 16.24 3.01 7.69
N GLN A 41 15.61 1.94 8.19
CA GLN A 41 15.98 1.31 9.45
C GLN A 41 17.47 0.94 9.46
N ARG A 42 17.96 0.25 8.42
CA ARG A 42 19.38 -0.15 8.34
C ARG A 42 20.33 1.05 8.34
N VAL A 43 19.96 2.14 7.66
CA VAL A 43 20.75 3.38 7.67
C VAL A 43 20.73 4.00 9.07
N CYS A 44 19.57 4.04 9.72
CA CYS A 44 19.42 4.61 11.06
C CYS A 44 20.24 3.82 12.10
N GLU A 45 20.20 2.49 12.03
CA GLU A 45 21.00 1.60 12.87
C GLU A 45 22.50 1.82 12.68
N ALA A 46 22.96 2.11 11.46
CA ALA A 46 24.37 2.35 11.16
C ALA A 46 24.86 3.76 11.56
N VAL A 47 24.03 4.79 11.38
CA VAL A 47 24.39 6.20 11.61
C VAL A 47 24.16 6.63 13.07
N GLY A 48 23.22 6.00 13.77
CA GLY A 48 22.87 6.34 15.15
C GLY A 48 21.97 7.58 15.25
N SER A 49 22.07 8.34 16.35
CA SER A 49 21.08 9.35 16.76
C SER A 49 20.82 10.50 15.78
N GLN A 50 21.71 10.74 14.80
CA GLN A 50 21.49 11.77 13.76
C GLN A 50 20.44 11.37 12.72
N SER A 51 19.96 10.13 12.76
CA SER A 51 19.02 9.57 11.78
C SER A 51 17.54 9.65 12.18
N VAL A 52 17.23 10.21 13.36
CA VAL A 52 15.87 10.26 13.92
C VAL A 52 14.89 10.94 12.96
N ASP A 53 15.26 12.08 12.37
CA ASP A 53 14.38 12.81 11.46
C ASP A 53 14.05 11.99 10.20
N LEU A 54 15.03 11.25 9.68
CA LEU A 54 14.83 10.37 8.53
C LEU A 54 13.90 9.21 8.88
N TRP A 55 14.08 8.60 10.05
CA TRP A 55 13.18 7.55 10.52
C TRP A 55 11.75 8.06 10.69
N CYS A 56 11.57 9.22 11.32
CA CYS A 56 10.26 9.86 11.47
C CYS A 56 9.60 10.14 10.12
N ALA A 57 10.35 10.63 9.13
CA ALA A 57 9.84 10.87 7.78
C ALA A 57 9.41 9.55 7.10
N ALA A 58 10.17 8.47 7.26
CA ALA A 58 9.84 7.16 6.70
C ALA A 58 8.57 6.56 7.33
N VAL A 59 8.41 6.67 8.64
CA VAL A 59 7.18 6.25 9.35
C VAL A 59 5.98 7.08 8.90
N ALA A 60 6.11 8.41 8.85
CA ALA A 60 5.04 9.29 8.40
C ALA A 60 4.60 8.99 6.96
N MET A 61 5.54 8.66 6.06
CA MET A 61 5.22 8.17 4.71
C MET A 61 4.42 6.87 4.76
N SER A 62 4.79 5.92 5.62
CA SER A 62 4.07 4.66 5.76
C SER A 62 2.63 4.87 6.22
N ASP A 63 2.43 5.71 7.23
CA ASP A 63 1.12 6.05 7.78
C ASP A 63 0.24 6.74 6.73
N ALA A 64 0.79 7.72 6.01
CA ALA A 64 0.09 8.41 4.93
C ALA A 64 -0.35 7.43 3.82
N VAL A 65 0.48 6.44 3.48
CA VAL A 65 0.09 5.39 2.52
C VAL A 65 -1.02 4.49 3.07
N THR A 66 -1.01 4.18 4.37
CA THR A 66 -2.11 3.44 5.01
C THR A 66 -3.42 4.20 4.86
N GLU A 67 -3.41 5.49 5.24
CA GLU A 67 -4.58 6.36 5.16
C GLU A 67 -5.08 6.50 3.73
N TYR A 68 -4.19 6.79 2.78
CA TYR A 68 -4.52 6.87 1.35
C TYR A 68 -5.22 5.60 0.85
N LEU A 69 -4.70 4.42 1.18
CA LEU A 69 -5.28 3.15 0.71
C LEU A 69 -6.64 2.85 1.34
N LEU A 70 -6.89 3.30 2.57
CA LEU A 70 -8.20 3.19 3.21
C LEU A 70 -9.22 4.13 2.55
N LEU A 71 -8.84 5.39 2.33
CA LEU A 71 -9.69 6.37 1.67
C LEU A 71 -10.02 5.97 0.23
N ASP A 72 -9.04 5.45 -0.51
CA ASP A 72 -9.23 4.94 -1.88
C ASP A 72 -10.19 3.76 -1.93
N GLU A 73 -10.16 2.86 -0.93
CA GLU A 73 -11.09 1.74 -0.81
C GLU A 73 -12.51 2.21 -0.48
N GLN A 74 -12.64 3.14 0.48
CA GLN A 74 -13.93 3.74 0.83
C GLN A 74 -14.56 4.45 -0.36
N LEU A 75 -13.75 5.18 -1.15
CA LEU A 75 -14.24 5.90 -2.33
C LEU A 75 -14.63 4.93 -3.45
N HIS A 76 -13.89 3.84 -3.64
CA HIS A 76 -14.27 2.79 -4.59
C HIS A 76 -15.60 2.11 -4.19
N GLN A 77 -15.81 1.86 -2.90
CA GLN A 77 -17.07 1.33 -2.40
C GLN A 77 -18.23 2.31 -2.68
N ALA A 78 -18.06 3.59 -2.34
CA ALA A 78 -19.06 4.62 -2.61
C ALA A 78 -19.36 4.77 -4.12
N ALA A 79 -18.33 4.66 -4.98
CA ALA A 79 -18.49 4.67 -6.43
C ALA A 79 -19.33 3.47 -6.92
N THR A 80 -19.11 2.29 -6.35
CA THR A 80 -19.89 1.08 -6.65
C THR A 80 -21.36 1.25 -6.26
N GLU A 81 -21.63 1.87 -5.11
CA GLU A 81 -23.00 2.13 -4.63
C GLU A 81 -23.79 3.06 -5.55
N VAL A 82 -23.12 3.95 -6.29
CA VAL A 82 -23.75 4.83 -7.30
C VAL A 82 -23.72 4.26 -8.73
N GLY A 83 -23.35 2.98 -8.89
CA GLY A 83 -23.41 2.27 -10.16
C GLY A 83 -22.16 2.38 -11.05
N ILE A 84 -21.04 2.89 -10.54
CA ILE A 84 -19.76 2.84 -11.26
C ILE A 84 -19.20 1.41 -11.18
N THR A 85 -19.00 0.78 -12.33
CA THR A 85 -18.42 -0.57 -12.41
C THR A 85 -16.92 -0.54 -12.12
N ASP A 86 -16.36 -1.69 -11.71
CA ASP A 86 -14.91 -1.84 -11.51
C ASP A 86 -14.11 -1.46 -12.76
N GLU A 87 -14.57 -1.87 -13.95
CA GLU A 87 -13.91 -1.50 -15.21
C GLU A 87 -13.85 0.02 -15.42
N ARG A 88 -14.97 0.72 -15.13
CA ARG A 88 -15.05 2.17 -15.24
C ARG A 88 -14.19 2.86 -14.18
N TRP A 89 -14.19 2.35 -12.95
CA TRP A 89 -13.34 2.81 -11.87
C TRP A 89 -11.85 2.69 -12.23
N LEU A 90 -11.43 1.54 -12.75
CA LEU A 90 -10.06 1.30 -13.20
C LEU A 90 -9.67 2.24 -14.35
N ALA A 91 -10.59 2.50 -15.29
CA ALA A 91 -10.37 3.45 -16.38
C ALA A 91 -10.23 4.90 -15.90
N ILE A 92 -10.96 5.30 -14.86
CA ILE A 92 -10.78 6.61 -14.22
C ILE A 92 -9.42 6.66 -13.52
N LYS A 93 -9.11 5.65 -12.71
CA LYS A 93 -7.94 5.63 -11.83
C LYS A 93 -6.61 5.55 -12.58
N TYR A 94 -6.55 4.75 -13.64
CA TYR A 94 -5.31 4.52 -14.40
C TYR A 94 -5.28 5.24 -15.74
N GLY A 95 -6.33 6.01 -16.05
CA GLY A 95 -6.57 6.53 -17.40
C GLY A 95 -6.89 5.40 -18.40
N HIS A 96 -7.28 5.79 -19.62
CA HIS A 96 -7.24 4.86 -20.75
C HIS A 96 -5.78 4.56 -21.06
N ARG A 97 -5.29 3.39 -20.65
CA ARG A 97 -4.04 2.86 -21.20
C ARG A 97 -4.32 2.54 -22.66
N CYS A 98 -3.71 3.29 -23.56
CA CYS A 98 -3.59 2.86 -24.95
C CYS A 98 -2.88 1.49 -24.92
N GLY A 99 -3.53 0.48 -25.49
CA GLY A 99 -2.96 -0.87 -25.65
C GLY A 99 -1.79 -0.88 -26.62
#